data_AF-A0A975SVV2-F1
#
_entry.id   AF-A0A975SVV2-F1
#
_cell.length_a   1.000
_cell.length_b   1.000
_cell.length_c   1.000
_cell.angle_alpha   90.00
_cell.angle_beta   90.00
_cell.angle_gamma   90.00
#
_symmetry.space_group_name_H-M   'P 1'
#
loop_
_entity.id
_entity.type
_entity.pdbx_description
1 polymer ?
#
loop_
_entity_poly.entity_id
_entity_poly.type
_entity_poly.pdbx_seq_one_letter_code
_entity_poly.pdbx_strand_id
1 'polypeptide(L)'
;MRIGSVIVAGGLACAGLVVGPLPSGAAGGAPGSVQVVQAVPGEVVAVHVDGRAVRGRVPEGTIVPLTLRAGRHVVAFTPVGGGETRRTSVRVLAGGSVDVVLHRPAAVAGLPVVSSYRTPRRSIGPGKARVLVAHTATVAPADVRVDGRTIFTNIANGEFAEADVPAGTHRVALYATGRTTDPLLGPISVDLAPATVTMVYAVGRPSNGSMKVIAHTAQVQPDGTVAPHAIAAGEAGLAADVPVRPFGPAVLPLGG
;
A
#
# COMPACT_ATOMS: atom_id res chain seq x y z
N MET A 1 32.14 -41.28 76.33
CA MET A 1 32.60 -41.84 75.05
C MET A 1 32.47 -40.75 73.98
N ARG A 2 33.58 -40.49 73.29
CA ARG A 2 33.84 -39.61 72.13
C ARG A 2 32.60 -39.27 71.28
N ILE A 3 32.26 -37.99 71.12
CA ILE A 3 32.61 -37.07 70.00
C ILE A 3 32.10 -37.55 68.64
N GLY A 4 31.22 -36.74 68.04
CA GLY A 4 30.83 -36.79 66.64
C GLY A 4 29.88 -35.63 66.27
N SER A 5 30.47 -34.48 65.94
CA SER A 5 29.85 -33.25 65.41
C SER A 5 29.02 -33.51 64.13
N VAL A 6 28.07 -32.67 63.71
CA VAL A 6 28.31 -31.42 62.96
C VAL A 6 27.02 -30.58 62.88
N ILE A 7 27.22 -29.27 62.98
CA ILE A 7 26.30 -28.11 62.97
C ILE A 7 25.83 -27.80 61.53
N VAL A 8 24.66 -27.15 61.35
CA VAL A 8 24.50 -25.89 60.58
C VAL A 8 23.09 -25.31 60.78
N ALA A 9 23.09 -24.00 61.04
CA ALA A 9 22.00 -23.15 61.49
C ALA A 9 20.89 -22.96 60.45
N GLY A 10 19.64 -23.07 60.92
CA GLY A 10 18.44 -22.73 60.16
C GLY A 10 17.82 -21.41 60.64
N GLY A 11 17.26 -20.66 59.70
CA GLY A 11 16.30 -19.59 60.00
C GLY A 11 16.54 -18.27 59.27
N LEU A 12 16.46 -18.25 57.93
CA LEU A 12 16.25 -17.02 57.17
C LEU A 12 14.76 -16.94 56.82
N ALA A 13 14.01 -16.10 57.56
CA ALA A 13 12.61 -15.81 57.30
C ALA A 13 12.51 -14.91 56.05
N CYS A 14 12.03 -15.48 54.94
CA CYS A 14 11.72 -14.73 53.72
C CYS A 14 10.44 -13.90 53.93
N ALA A 15 10.57 -12.58 53.85
CA ALA A 15 9.46 -11.65 53.74
C ALA A 15 8.64 -11.95 52.48
N GLY A 16 7.33 -12.13 52.65
CA GLY A 16 6.39 -12.33 51.55
C GLY A 16 6.24 -11.07 50.71
N LEU A 17 6.80 -11.09 49.50
CA LEU A 17 6.45 -10.16 48.43
C LEU A 17 5.14 -10.63 47.80
N VAL A 18 4.09 -9.82 48.00
CA VAL A 18 2.81 -9.97 47.32
C VAL A 18 3.01 -9.59 45.84
N VAL A 19 3.15 -10.60 44.97
CA VAL A 19 3.08 -10.40 43.52
C VAL A 19 1.60 -10.38 43.15
N GLY A 20 0.98 -9.19 43.18
CA GLY A 20 -0.33 -8.98 42.57
C GLY A 20 -0.22 -9.10 41.04
N PRO A 21 -1.23 -9.65 40.34
CA PRO A 21 -1.22 -9.69 38.88
C PRO A 21 -1.24 -8.25 38.34
N LEU A 22 -0.20 -7.89 37.57
CA LEU A 22 -0.23 -6.68 36.76
C LEU A 22 -1.37 -6.84 35.73
N PRO A 23 -2.32 -5.90 35.63
CA PRO A 23 -3.25 -5.90 34.52
C PRO A 23 -2.44 -5.67 33.24
N SER A 24 -2.40 -6.66 32.35
CA SER A 24 -1.94 -6.46 30.98
C SER A 24 -2.98 -5.62 30.25
N GLY A 25 -2.95 -4.30 30.49
CA GLY A 25 -3.79 -3.32 29.82
C GLY A 25 -3.36 -3.15 28.37
N ALA A 26 -3.64 -4.13 27.52
CA ALA A 26 -3.70 -3.89 26.08
C ALA A 26 -5.02 -3.15 25.83
N ALA A 27 -4.94 -1.81 25.81
CA ALA A 27 -6.07 -0.94 25.45
C ALA A 27 -6.72 -1.47 24.16
N GLY A 28 -7.97 -1.90 24.27
CA GLY A 28 -8.73 -2.54 23.19
C GLY A 28 -9.12 -1.52 22.12
N GLY A 29 -8.19 -1.19 21.23
CA GLY A 29 -8.50 -0.49 19.99
C GLY A 29 -9.22 -1.40 19.00
N ALA A 30 -10.00 -0.80 18.09
CA ALA A 30 -10.64 -1.53 16.99
C ALA A 30 -9.61 -2.40 16.25
N PRO A 31 -9.94 -3.64 15.85
CA PRO A 31 -9.01 -4.50 15.13
C PRO A 31 -8.59 -3.84 13.81
N GLY A 32 -7.37 -4.14 13.36
CA GLY A 32 -6.86 -3.72 12.06
C GLY A 32 -6.95 -4.85 11.03
N SER A 33 -6.94 -4.45 9.77
CA SER A 33 -6.88 -5.33 8.60
C SER A 33 -5.42 -5.61 8.23
N VAL A 34 -5.10 -6.86 7.96
CA VAL A 34 -3.79 -7.27 7.44
C VAL A 34 -3.98 -8.10 6.18
N GLN A 35 -3.36 -7.67 5.08
CA GLN A 35 -3.36 -8.43 3.83
C GLN A 35 -2.03 -9.16 3.70
N VAL A 36 -2.04 -10.49 3.82
CA VAL A 36 -0.83 -11.29 3.65
C VAL A 36 -0.73 -11.72 2.20
N VAL A 37 0.33 -11.30 1.50
CA VAL A 37 0.49 -11.53 0.06
C VAL A 37 1.67 -12.48 -0.19
N GLN A 38 1.41 -13.58 -0.91
CA GLN A 38 2.46 -14.49 -1.37
C GLN A 38 2.88 -14.14 -2.80
N ALA A 39 3.99 -13.41 -2.91
CA ALA A 39 4.55 -12.86 -4.13
C ALA A 39 5.87 -13.54 -4.55
N VAL A 40 6.13 -14.76 -4.07
CA VAL A 40 7.32 -15.53 -4.47
C VAL A 40 7.00 -16.48 -5.65
N PRO A 41 7.63 -16.28 -6.83
CA PRO A 41 7.54 -17.16 -7.99
C PRO A 41 7.66 -18.64 -7.70
N GLY A 42 6.63 -19.40 -8.08
CA GLY A 42 6.62 -20.87 -8.03
C GLY A 42 6.64 -21.48 -6.63
N GLU A 43 6.47 -20.68 -5.57
CA GLU A 43 6.58 -21.15 -4.19
C GLU A 43 5.22 -21.20 -3.49
N VAL A 44 5.04 -22.25 -2.68
CA VAL A 44 3.86 -22.43 -1.84
C VAL A 44 4.28 -22.37 -0.38
N VAL A 45 3.63 -21.52 0.40
CA VAL A 45 3.99 -21.27 1.81
C VAL A 45 2.82 -21.52 2.75
N ALA A 46 3.13 -21.90 3.98
CA ALA A 46 2.21 -21.85 5.12
C ALA A 46 2.40 -20.51 5.86
N VAL A 47 1.29 -19.86 6.20
CA VAL A 47 1.25 -18.59 6.91
C VAL A 47 0.87 -18.82 8.36
N HIS A 48 1.68 -18.31 9.27
CA HIS A 48 1.45 -18.31 10.71
C HIS A 48 1.45 -16.88 11.23
N VAL A 49 0.63 -16.61 12.24
CA VAL A 49 0.60 -15.35 12.97
C VAL A 49 0.72 -15.65 14.46
N ASP A 50 1.69 -15.02 15.11
CA ASP A 50 2.00 -15.21 16.53
C ASP A 50 2.17 -16.69 16.92
N GLY A 51 2.83 -17.44 16.04
CA GLY A 51 3.08 -18.88 16.21
C GLY A 51 1.89 -19.80 15.89
N ARG A 52 0.70 -19.24 15.62
CA ARG A 52 -0.50 -20.03 15.26
C ARG A 52 -0.63 -20.15 13.74
N ALA A 53 -0.93 -21.35 13.26
CA ALA A 53 -1.19 -21.58 11.84
C ALA A 53 -2.48 -20.89 11.42
N VAL A 54 -2.40 -20.07 10.37
CA VAL A 54 -3.54 -19.33 9.81
C VAL A 54 -3.97 -19.93 8.47
N ARG A 55 -3.00 -20.27 7.62
CA ARG A 55 -3.22 -21.01 6.36
C ARG A 55 -2.07 -21.98 6.13
N GLY A 56 -2.38 -23.24 5.86
CA GLY A 56 -1.36 -24.28 5.65
C GLY A 56 -0.76 -24.27 4.25
N ARG A 57 -1.46 -23.73 3.25
CA ARG A 57 -1.02 -23.74 1.85
C ARG A 57 -1.50 -22.48 1.15
N VAL A 58 -0.56 -21.62 0.79
CA VAL A 58 -0.79 -20.34 0.12
C VAL A 58 0.09 -20.32 -1.12
N PRO A 59 -0.46 -20.59 -2.32
CA PRO A 59 0.30 -20.53 -3.55
C PRO A 59 0.59 -19.08 -3.95
N GLU A 60 1.55 -18.91 -4.85
CA GLU A 60 1.85 -17.62 -5.47
C GLU A 60 0.61 -16.92 -6.03
N GLY A 61 0.54 -15.60 -5.84
CA GLY A 61 -0.57 -14.77 -6.28
C GLY A 61 -1.71 -14.66 -5.27
N THR A 62 -1.68 -15.47 -4.21
CA THR A 62 -2.74 -15.48 -3.20
C THR A 62 -2.58 -14.32 -2.23
N ILE A 63 -3.70 -13.67 -1.94
CA ILE A 63 -3.86 -12.69 -0.87
C ILE A 63 -4.71 -13.32 0.22
N VAL A 64 -4.21 -13.34 1.45
CA VAL A 64 -4.91 -13.88 2.62
C VAL A 64 -5.31 -12.71 3.52
N PRO A 65 -6.59 -12.31 3.55
CA PRO A 65 -7.06 -11.25 4.42
C PRO A 65 -7.18 -11.75 5.86
N LEU A 66 -6.64 -10.98 6.81
CA LEU A 66 -6.64 -11.26 8.23
C LEU A 66 -7.15 -10.05 9.03
N THR A 67 -7.83 -10.34 10.13
CA THR A 67 -8.23 -9.33 11.12
C THR A 67 -7.44 -9.56 12.38
N LEU A 68 -6.56 -8.63 12.74
CA LEU A 68 -5.70 -8.73 13.91
C LEU A 68 -6.00 -7.61 14.89
N ARG A 69 -5.71 -7.83 16.17
CA ARG A 69 -5.84 -6.78 17.18
C ARG A 69 -4.83 -5.65 16.90
N ALA A 70 -5.10 -4.47 17.43
CA ALA A 70 -4.09 -3.41 17.42
C ALA A 70 -2.88 -3.84 18.25
N GLY A 71 -1.67 -3.65 17.73
CA GLY A 71 -0.45 -4.07 18.42
C GLY A 71 0.63 -4.59 17.49
N ARG A 72 1.67 -5.17 18.09
CA ARG A 72 2.76 -5.84 17.37
C ARG A 72 2.38 -7.31 17.20
N HIS A 73 2.47 -7.80 15.98
CA HIS A 73 2.27 -9.19 15.61
C HIS A 73 3.52 -9.72 14.90
N VAL A 74 3.72 -11.04 14.93
CA VAL A 74 4.76 -11.73 14.16
C VAL A 74 4.08 -12.54 13.07
N VAL A 75 4.41 -12.26 11.81
CA VAL A 75 3.94 -13.02 10.65
C VAL A 75 5.09 -13.89 10.17
N ALA A 76 4.82 -15.18 9.99
CA ALA A 76 5.79 -16.15 9.51
C ALA A 76 5.30 -16.87 8.26
N PHE A 77 6.21 -17.03 7.31
CA PHE A 77 6.01 -17.74 6.05
C PHE A 77 6.95 -18.93 6.01
N THR A 78 6.38 -20.13 5.96
CA THR A 78 7.13 -21.39 5.96
C THR A 78 6.94 -22.07 4.60
N PRO A 79 8.00 -22.25 3.80
CA PRO A 79 7.89 -22.98 2.54
C PRO A 79 7.39 -24.42 2.77
N VAL A 80 6.34 -24.82 2.05
CA VAL A 80 5.75 -26.17 2.20
C VAL A 80 6.67 -27.25 1.59
N GLY A 81 7.44 -26.90 0.56
CA GLY A 81 8.41 -27.79 -0.08
C GLY A 81 9.74 -27.93 0.67
N GLY A 82 9.84 -27.41 1.89
CA GLY A 82 11.08 -27.31 2.63
C GLY A 82 11.84 -26.01 2.34
N GLY A 83 12.66 -25.59 3.30
CA GLY A 83 13.37 -24.31 3.25
C GLY A 83 13.26 -23.54 4.56
N GLU A 84 13.91 -22.38 4.59
CA GLU A 84 13.98 -21.56 5.78
C GLU A 84 12.70 -20.72 5.97
N THR A 85 12.16 -20.70 7.19
CA THR A 85 11.00 -19.87 7.53
C THR A 85 11.39 -18.39 7.54
N ARG A 86 10.63 -17.54 6.86
CA ARG A 86 10.76 -16.09 6.94
C ARG A 86 9.82 -15.53 7.98
N ARG A 87 10.33 -14.67 8.86
CA ARG A 87 9.53 -14.01 9.90
C ARG A 87 9.70 -12.51 9.79
N THR A 88 8.62 -11.78 9.97
CA THR A 88 8.67 -10.33 10.15
C THR A 88 7.75 -9.95 11.30
N SER A 89 8.03 -8.80 11.90
CA SER A 89 7.13 -8.23 12.89
C SER A 89 6.47 -6.98 12.33
N VAL A 90 5.14 -6.97 12.39
CA VAL A 90 4.30 -5.90 11.85
C VAL A 90 3.55 -5.22 12.99
N ARG A 91 3.46 -3.88 12.93
CA ARG A 91 2.65 -3.09 13.86
C ARG A 91 1.30 -2.75 13.21
N VAL A 92 0.26 -3.43 13.68
CA VAL A 92 -1.14 -3.19 13.31
C VAL A 92 -1.66 -2.02 14.13
N LEU A 93 -2.14 -0.99 13.44
CA LEU A 93 -2.77 0.17 14.10
C LEU A 93 -4.25 -0.11 14.34
N ALA A 94 -4.83 0.50 15.36
CA ALA A 94 -6.26 0.36 15.64
C ALA A 94 -7.09 0.85 14.45
N GLY A 95 -8.00 0.00 13.97
CA GLY A 95 -8.77 0.21 12.75
C GLY A 95 -7.92 0.28 11.47
N GLY A 96 -6.59 0.16 11.56
CA GLY A 96 -5.56 0.34 10.53
C GLY A 96 -5.56 -0.73 9.46
N SER A 97 -4.83 -0.51 8.36
CA SER A 97 -4.63 -1.52 7.31
C SER A 97 -3.17 -1.55 6.87
N VAL A 98 -2.64 -2.76 6.72
CA VAL A 98 -1.26 -3.00 6.31
C VAL A 98 -1.16 -4.28 5.50
N ASP A 99 -0.37 -4.23 4.46
CA ASP A 99 -0.04 -5.37 3.63
C ASP A 99 1.31 -5.93 4.05
N VAL A 100 1.42 -7.24 4.14
CA VAL A 100 2.65 -7.97 4.47
C VAL A 100 2.95 -8.90 3.30
N VAL A 101 3.98 -8.56 2.54
CA VAL A 101 4.25 -9.15 1.23
C VAL A 101 5.54 -9.95 1.29
N LEU A 102 5.45 -11.26 1.07
CA LEU A 102 6.62 -12.12 0.90
C LEU A 102 7.03 -12.08 -0.58
N HIS A 103 8.24 -11.63 -0.90
CA HIS A 103 8.71 -11.53 -2.28
C HIS A 103 10.20 -11.87 -2.40
N ARG A 104 10.71 -11.91 -3.64
CA ARG A 104 12.14 -12.09 -3.89
C ARG A 104 12.86 -10.73 -3.82
N PRO A 105 14.10 -10.69 -3.29
CA PRO A 105 14.91 -9.47 -3.30
C PRO A 105 15.38 -9.14 -4.72
N ALA A 106 16.02 -7.99 -4.90
CA ALA A 106 16.68 -7.61 -6.16
C ALA A 106 17.81 -8.57 -6.57
N ALA A 107 18.41 -9.28 -5.62
CA ALA A 107 19.44 -10.28 -5.90
C ALA A 107 18.83 -11.55 -6.52
N VAL A 108 19.35 -11.97 -7.68
CA VAL A 108 18.83 -13.12 -8.47
C VAL A 108 18.85 -14.44 -7.67
N ALA A 109 19.83 -14.66 -6.80
CA ALA A 109 19.89 -15.87 -5.96
C ALA A 109 19.42 -15.63 -4.51
N GLY A 110 18.84 -14.45 -4.22
CA GLY A 110 18.49 -14.10 -2.85
C GLY A 110 17.32 -14.92 -2.29
N LEU A 111 17.42 -15.21 -0.99
CA LEU A 111 16.33 -15.81 -0.23
C LEU A 111 15.12 -14.85 -0.18
N PRO A 112 13.88 -15.35 -0.11
CA PRO A 112 12.71 -14.47 0.01
C PRO A 112 12.84 -13.51 1.19
N VAL A 113 12.31 -12.30 1.02
CA VAL A 113 12.25 -11.23 2.02
C VAL A 113 10.81 -10.83 2.24
N VAL A 114 10.51 -10.16 3.35
CA VAL A 114 9.17 -9.69 3.66
C VAL A 114 9.19 -8.17 3.79
N SER A 115 8.34 -7.51 3.01
CA SER A 115 8.12 -6.07 3.08
C SER A 115 6.73 -5.79 3.62
N SER A 116 6.53 -4.60 4.20
CA SER A 116 5.23 -4.19 4.74
C SER A 116 4.84 -2.82 4.23
N TYR A 117 3.62 -2.70 3.73
CA TYR A 117 3.11 -1.49 3.09
C TYR A 117 1.82 -1.06 3.81
N ARG A 118 1.83 0.13 4.40
CA ARG A 118 0.60 0.64 5.03
C ARG A 118 -0.36 1.08 3.95
N THR A 119 -1.60 0.61 4.01
CA THR A 119 -2.64 1.08 3.10
C THR A 119 -2.90 2.57 3.37
N PRO A 120 -2.76 3.46 2.38
CA PRO A 120 -3.04 4.87 2.54
C PRO A 120 -4.51 5.14 2.91
N ARG A 121 -4.73 6.12 3.78
CA ARG A 121 -6.07 6.43 4.33
C ARG A 121 -6.45 7.89 4.29
N ARG A 122 -5.53 8.76 3.84
CA ARG A 122 -5.84 10.17 3.70
C ARG A 122 -7.03 10.29 2.75
N SER A 123 -7.88 11.28 2.99
CA SER A 123 -9.04 11.46 2.14
C SER A 123 -8.63 11.71 0.69
N ILE A 124 -9.57 11.52 -0.22
CA ILE A 124 -9.32 11.62 -1.66
C ILE A 124 -10.34 12.54 -2.33
N GLY A 125 -9.85 13.37 -3.25
CA GLY A 125 -10.68 14.31 -4.01
C GLY A 125 -11.65 13.63 -4.97
N PRO A 126 -12.69 14.34 -5.41
CA PRO A 126 -13.72 13.82 -6.29
C PRO A 126 -13.14 13.37 -7.64
N GLY A 127 -13.68 12.27 -8.16
CA GLY A 127 -13.26 11.72 -9.46
C GLY A 127 -11.82 11.19 -9.50
N LYS A 128 -11.18 10.99 -8.34
CA LYS A 128 -9.84 10.42 -8.23
C LYS A 128 -9.87 9.00 -7.67
N ALA A 129 -8.83 8.25 -8.03
CA ALA A 129 -8.45 6.99 -7.42
C ALA A 129 -7.01 7.10 -6.94
N ARG A 130 -6.67 6.36 -5.90
CA ARG A 130 -5.30 6.28 -5.39
C ARG A 130 -4.67 4.97 -5.85
N VAL A 131 -3.38 5.03 -6.17
CA VAL A 131 -2.58 3.83 -6.43
C VAL A 131 -1.38 3.85 -5.51
N LEU A 132 -1.09 2.70 -4.90
CA LEU A 132 0.21 2.40 -4.29
C LEU A 132 0.85 1.30 -5.10
N VAL A 133 2.01 1.59 -5.71
CA VAL A 133 2.78 0.62 -6.49
C VAL A 133 4.02 0.25 -5.70
N ALA A 134 4.13 -1.02 -5.32
CA ALA A 134 5.30 -1.59 -4.69
C ALA A 134 6.10 -2.42 -5.70
N HIS A 135 7.40 -2.17 -5.76
CA HIS A 135 8.31 -2.92 -6.62
C HIS A 135 8.83 -4.15 -5.87
N THR A 136 8.32 -5.32 -6.20
CA THR A 136 8.66 -6.58 -5.53
C THR A 136 9.32 -7.60 -6.46
N ALA A 137 9.65 -7.18 -7.69
CA ALA A 137 10.28 -8.01 -8.70
C ALA A 137 11.81 -8.02 -8.56
N THR A 138 12.44 -9.14 -8.91
CA THR A 138 13.89 -9.31 -8.82
C THR A 138 14.57 -8.70 -10.04
N VAL A 139 14.60 -7.38 -10.07
CA VAL A 139 15.27 -6.57 -11.10
C VAL A 139 15.79 -5.27 -10.50
N ALA A 140 16.58 -4.55 -11.29
CA ALA A 140 17.00 -3.18 -10.99
C ALA A 140 15.79 -2.26 -10.73
N PRO A 141 16.03 -1.06 -10.17
CA PRO A 141 14.97 -0.08 -9.95
C PRO A 141 14.16 0.24 -11.21
N ALA A 142 12.89 0.57 -11.03
CA ALA A 142 11.95 0.72 -12.12
C ALA A 142 11.20 2.06 -12.11
N ASP A 143 10.86 2.51 -13.30
CA ASP A 143 9.98 3.65 -13.55
C ASP A 143 8.57 3.16 -13.90
N VAL A 144 7.54 3.82 -13.36
CA VAL A 144 6.14 3.50 -13.65
C VAL A 144 5.58 4.56 -14.58
N ARG A 145 5.06 4.11 -15.73
CA ARG A 145 4.37 4.96 -16.69
C ARG A 145 2.89 4.66 -16.73
N VAL A 146 2.08 5.71 -16.68
CA VAL A 146 0.61 5.69 -16.79
C VAL A 146 0.23 6.57 -17.98
N ASP A 147 -0.53 6.01 -18.92
CA ASP A 147 -0.94 6.67 -20.17
C ASP A 147 0.23 7.32 -20.92
N GLY A 148 1.37 6.63 -20.94
CA GLY A 148 2.60 7.08 -21.59
C GLY A 148 3.40 8.12 -20.81
N ARG A 149 2.94 8.60 -19.64
CA ARG A 149 3.67 9.57 -18.80
C ARG A 149 4.31 8.88 -17.60
N THR A 150 5.56 9.22 -17.29
CA THR A 150 6.23 8.71 -16.09
C THR A 150 5.67 9.40 -14.85
N ILE A 151 5.09 8.62 -13.94
CA ILE A 151 4.50 9.11 -12.69
C ILE A 151 5.41 8.84 -11.50
N PHE A 152 6.14 7.73 -11.54
CA PHE A 152 7.13 7.37 -10.53
C PHE A 152 8.44 6.98 -11.19
N THR A 153 9.54 7.35 -10.56
CA THR A 153 10.90 7.06 -11.03
C THR A 153 11.71 6.32 -9.97
N ASN A 154 12.60 5.45 -10.42
CA ASN A 154 13.63 4.83 -9.59
C ASN A 154 13.09 4.14 -8.33
N ILE A 155 11.97 3.43 -8.42
CA ILE A 155 11.46 2.64 -7.30
C ILE A 155 12.33 1.38 -7.20
N ALA A 156 13.05 1.17 -6.10
CA ALA A 156 13.88 -0.02 -5.90
C ALA A 156 13.07 -1.20 -5.35
N ASN A 157 13.63 -2.42 -5.42
CA ASN A 157 12.97 -3.60 -4.88
C ASN A 157 12.71 -3.45 -3.37
N GLY A 158 11.49 -3.75 -2.93
CA GLY A 158 11.00 -3.53 -1.58
C GLY A 158 10.41 -2.14 -1.35
N GLU A 159 10.73 -1.16 -2.20
CA GLU A 159 10.18 0.19 -2.12
C GLU A 159 8.80 0.30 -2.78
N PHE A 160 8.13 1.41 -2.51
CA PHE A 160 6.82 1.72 -3.07
C PHE A 160 6.66 3.21 -3.32
N ALA A 161 5.71 3.56 -4.19
CA ALA A 161 5.29 4.92 -4.42
C ALA A 161 3.76 5.02 -4.46
N GLU A 162 3.25 6.21 -4.16
CA GLU A 162 1.81 6.49 -4.06
C GLU A 162 1.44 7.76 -4.83
N ALA A 163 0.32 7.72 -5.56
CA ALA A 163 -0.22 8.90 -6.24
C ALA A 163 -1.74 8.84 -6.32
N ASP A 164 -2.35 10.03 -6.38
CA ASP A 164 -3.76 10.20 -6.72
C ASP A 164 -3.86 10.50 -8.23
N VAL A 165 -4.58 9.66 -8.95
CA VAL A 165 -4.77 9.72 -10.40
C VAL A 165 -6.26 9.90 -10.72
N PRO A 166 -6.63 10.39 -11.92
CA PRO A 166 -8.02 10.32 -12.37
C PRO A 166 -8.59 8.91 -12.19
N ALA A 167 -9.87 8.80 -11.84
CA ALA A 167 -10.57 7.52 -11.91
C ALA A 167 -10.86 7.16 -13.38
N GLY A 168 -10.87 5.86 -13.68
CA GLY A 168 -11.10 5.34 -15.03
C GLY A 168 -10.10 4.25 -15.42
N THR A 169 -10.12 3.89 -16.69
CA THR A 169 -9.19 2.90 -17.27
C THR A 169 -7.88 3.58 -17.66
N HIS A 170 -6.76 3.06 -17.18
CA HIS A 170 -5.43 3.55 -17.48
C HIS A 170 -4.55 2.46 -18.09
N ARG A 171 -3.66 2.85 -19.01
CA ARG A 171 -2.60 1.95 -19.51
C ARG A 171 -1.34 2.13 -18.68
N VAL A 172 -0.92 1.08 -18.00
CA VAL A 172 0.25 1.10 -17.10
C VAL A 172 1.33 0.19 -17.63
N ALA A 173 2.58 0.67 -17.58
CA ALA A 173 3.76 -0.12 -17.92
C ALA A 173 4.91 0.19 -16.95
N LEU A 174 5.71 -0.82 -16.65
CA LEU A 174 6.89 -0.73 -15.81
C LEU A 174 8.13 -0.81 -16.71
N TYR A 175 9.07 0.12 -16.55
CA TYR A 175 10.31 0.18 -17.30
C TYR A 175 11.50 0.11 -16.35
N ALA A 176 12.66 -0.32 -16.85
CA ALA A 176 13.90 -0.10 -16.11
C ALA A 176 14.14 1.41 -15.97
N THR A 177 14.70 1.83 -14.84
CA THR A 177 14.91 3.26 -14.57
C THR A 177 15.67 3.95 -15.70
N GLY A 178 15.15 5.09 -16.16
CA GLY A 178 15.72 5.87 -17.25
C GLY A 178 15.50 5.29 -18.65
N ARG A 179 14.75 4.18 -18.78
CA ARG A 179 14.38 3.59 -20.09
C ARG A 179 12.94 3.90 -20.44
N THR A 180 12.68 4.01 -21.74
CA THR A 180 11.34 4.29 -22.29
C THR A 180 10.88 3.27 -23.33
N THR A 181 11.76 2.33 -23.71
CA THR A 181 11.49 1.18 -24.59
C THR A 181 11.59 -0.11 -23.78
N ASP A 182 11.07 -1.21 -24.35
CA ASP A 182 11.20 -2.57 -23.79
C ASP A 182 10.71 -2.67 -22.34
N PRO A 183 9.39 -2.51 -22.11
CA PRO A 183 8.83 -2.56 -20.76
C PRO A 183 9.17 -3.89 -20.08
N LEU A 184 9.55 -3.81 -18.80
CA LEU A 184 9.74 -4.97 -17.93
C LEU A 184 8.41 -5.69 -17.69
N LEU A 185 7.31 -4.94 -17.67
CA LEU A 185 5.95 -5.43 -17.51
C LEU A 185 4.97 -4.48 -18.20
N GLY A 186 4.03 -5.03 -18.96
CA GLY A 186 2.99 -4.28 -19.65
C GLY A 186 3.36 -3.83 -21.07
N PRO A 187 2.55 -2.96 -21.69
CA PRO A 187 1.43 -2.25 -21.08
C PRO A 187 0.25 -3.15 -20.71
N ILE A 188 -0.36 -2.89 -19.56
CA ILE A 188 -1.60 -3.52 -19.10
C ILE A 188 -2.67 -2.46 -18.87
N SER A 189 -3.93 -2.81 -19.08
CA SER A 189 -5.07 -1.95 -18.71
C SER A 189 -5.45 -2.20 -17.26
N VAL A 190 -5.64 -1.12 -16.50
CA VAL A 190 -6.05 -1.15 -15.09
C VAL A 190 -7.24 -0.23 -14.92
N ASP A 191 -8.33 -0.77 -14.36
CA ASP A 191 -9.52 0.00 -14.03
C ASP A 191 -9.44 0.52 -12.60
N LEU A 192 -9.45 1.84 -12.44
CA LEU A 192 -9.34 2.52 -11.17
C LEU A 192 -10.67 3.18 -10.81
N ALA A 193 -11.41 2.55 -9.90
CA ALA A 193 -12.68 3.08 -9.40
C ALA A 193 -12.46 4.34 -8.54
N PRO A 194 -13.36 5.34 -8.61
CA PRO A 194 -13.26 6.54 -7.79
C PRO A 194 -13.35 6.20 -6.29
N ALA A 195 -12.70 7.02 -5.45
CA ALA A 195 -12.68 6.87 -4.01
C ALA A 195 -12.11 5.51 -3.51
N THR A 196 -11.22 4.91 -4.29
CA THR A 196 -10.52 3.68 -3.90
C THR A 196 -9.02 3.88 -3.84
N VAL A 197 -8.33 2.98 -3.12
CA VAL A 197 -6.90 2.76 -3.22
C VAL A 197 -6.64 1.37 -3.78
N THR A 198 -5.92 1.30 -4.90
CA THR A 198 -5.45 0.05 -5.48
C THR A 198 -4.00 -0.18 -5.08
N MET A 199 -3.74 -1.29 -4.38
CA MET A 199 -2.41 -1.73 -3.99
C MET A 199 -1.90 -2.67 -5.09
N VAL A 200 -0.76 -2.36 -5.70
CA VAL A 200 -0.20 -3.07 -6.85
C VAL A 200 1.21 -3.57 -6.52
N TYR A 201 1.44 -4.86 -6.70
CA TYR A 201 2.72 -5.52 -6.50
C TYR A 201 3.25 -6.03 -7.84
N ALA A 202 4.30 -5.41 -8.37
CA ALA A 202 5.02 -5.95 -9.51
C ALA A 202 5.95 -7.04 -9.02
N VAL A 203 5.77 -8.28 -9.47
CA VAL A 203 6.50 -9.46 -8.98
C VAL A 203 7.13 -10.23 -10.15
N GLY A 204 8.10 -11.08 -9.85
CA GLY A 204 8.74 -11.95 -10.84
C GLY A 204 10.07 -11.42 -11.37
N ARG A 205 10.46 -11.94 -12.52
CA ARG A 205 11.71 -11.64 -13.24
C ARG A 205 11.46 -11.58 -14.74
N PRO A 206 11.92 -10.54 -15.45
CA PRO A 206 11.81 -10.47 -16.90
C PRO A 206 12.63 -11.55 -17.59
N SER A 207 13.81 -11.89 -17.08
CA SER A 207 14.75 -12.83 -17.71
C SER A 207 14.22 -14.25 -17.88
N ASN A 208 13.21 -14.65 -17.10
CA ASN A 208 12.56 -15.96 -17.23
C ASN A 208 11.05 -15.83 -17.54
N GLY A 209 10.58 -14.64 -17.93
CA GLY A 209 9.19 -14.40 -18.29
C GLY A 209 8.18 -14.52 -17.14
N SER A 210 8.60 -14.49 -15.87
CA SER A 210 7.71 -14.66 -14.71
C SER A 210 7.06 -13.36 -14.21
N MET A 211 7.25 -12.25 -14.91
CA MET A 211 6.70 -10.95 -14.53
C MET A 211 5.17 -10.98 -14.48
N LYS A 212 4.60 -10.52 -13.38
CA LYS A 212 3.14 -10.36 -13.22
C LYS A 212 2.78 -9.31 -12.18
N VAL A 213 1.48 -9.06 -12.08
CA VAL A 213 0.89 -8.17 -11.09
C VAL A 213 0.07 -9.00 -10.11
N ILE A 214 0.24 -8.70 -8.82
CA ILE A 214 -0.72 -9.04 -7.78
C ILE A 214 -1.32 -7.72 -7.30
N ALA A 215 -2.64 -7.61 -7.25
CA ALA A 215 -3.30 -6.38 -6.83
C ALA A 215 -4.57 -6.66 -6.04
N HIS A 216 -4.93 -5.71 -5.18
CA HIS A 216 -6.26 -5.64 -4.58
C HIS A 216 -6.62 -4.18 -4.32
N THR A 217 -7.90 -3.94 -4.04
CA THR A 217 -8.46 -2.61 -3.89
C THR A 217 -9.16 -2.49 -2.55
N ALA A 218 -9.01 -1.33 -1.91
CA ALA A 218 -9.73 -0.95 -0.71
C ALA A 218 -10.42 0.41 -0.90
N GLN A 219 -11.48 0.66 -0.14
CA GLN A 219 -12.16 1.95 -0.14
C GLN A 219 -11.36 3.00 0.63
N VAL A 220 -11.45 4.26 0.18
CA VAL A 220 -10.86 5.42 0.85
C VAL A 220 -11.95 6.47 1.06
N GLN A 221 -11.89 7.18 2.18
CA GLN A 221 -12.88 8.22 2.47
C GLN A 221 -12.74 9.39 1.48
N PRO A 222 -13.83 9.84 0.83
CA PRO A 222 -13.83 11.09 0.08
C PRO A 222 -13.47 12.28 0.98
N ASP A 223 -12.84 13.32 0.43
CA ASP A 223 -12.44 14.52 1.18
C ASP A 223 -13.57 15.50 1.49
N GLY A 224 -14.79 15.19 1.04
CA GLY A 224 -15.97 16.02 1.24
C GLY A 224 -16.10 17.16 0.24
N THR A 225 -15.13 17.34 -0.66
CA THR A 225 -15.27 18.27 -1.78
C THR A 225 -16.11 17.63 -2.89
N VAL A 226 -16.96 18.44 -3.51
CA VAL A 226 -17.84 18.01 -4.59
C VAL A 226 -17.32 18.62 -5.89
N ALA A 227 -17.28 17.83 -6.97
CA ALA A 227 -16.95 18.38 -8.27
C ALA A 227 -17.99 19.45 -8.66
N PRO A 228 -17.59 20.67 -9.07
CA PRO A 228 -18.55 21.68 -9.48
C PRO A 228 -19.37 21.15 -10.67
N HIS A 229 -20.69 21.14 -10.53
CA HIS A 229 -21.59 20.53 -11.52
C HIS A 229 -21.97 21.47 -12.68
N ALA A 230 -21.73 22.77 -12.54
CA ALA A 230 -21.78 23.77 -13.59
C ALA A 230 -21.32 25.12 -13.02
N ILE A 231 -20.74 25.99 -13.85
CA ILE A 231 -20.80 27.42 -13.59
C ILE A 231 -22.10 27.88 -14.24
N ALA A 232 -23.06 28.31 -13.42
CA ALA A 232 -24.20 29.08 -13.92
C ALA A 232 -23.67 30.45 -14.37
N ALA A 233 -23.07 30.50 -15.57
CA ALA A 233 -22.93 31.74 -16.29
C ALA A 233 -24.35 32.16 -16.63
N GLY A 234 -24.98 32.94 -15.73
CA GLY A 234 -26.35 33.37 -15.91
C GLY A 234 -26.54 33.94 -17.31
N GLU A 235 -27.64 33.57 -17.96
CA GLU A 235 -28.12 34.24 -19.17
C GLU A 235 -28.58 35.66 -18.77
N ALA A 236 -27.64 36.52 -18.41
CA ALA A 236 -27.88 37.95 -18.40
C ALA A 236 -27.96 38.38 -19.85
N GLY A 237 -29.18 38.40 -20.39
CA GLY A 237 -29.52 38.97 -21.69
C GLY A 237 -29.12 40.45 -21.78
N LEU A 238 -27.86 40.70 -22.11
CA LEU A 238 -27.31 41.97 -22.56
C LEU A 238 -27.03 41.79 -24.06
N ALA A 239 -27.72 42.40 -25.03
CA ALA A 239 -28.69 43.47 -25.03
C ALA A 239 -29.59 43.29 -26.27
N ALA A 240 -30.90 43.17 -26.09
CA ALA A 240 -31.85 43.19 -27.22
C ALA A 240 -32.31 44.61 -27.59
N ASP A 241 -31.99 45.64 -26.80
CA ASP A 241 -32.45 47.02 -27.05
C ASP A 241 -31.43 48.09 -26.60
N VAL A 242 -30.17 47.98 -27.02
CA VAL A 242 -29.28 49.15 -27.02
C VAL A 242 -29.28 49.71 -28.44
N PRO A 243 -29.99 50.82 -28.73
CA PRO A 243 -29.90 51.48 -30.02
C PRO A 243 -28.49 52.05 -30.18
N VAL A 244 -27.64 51.34 -30.91
CA VAL A 244 -26.35 51.84 -31.35
C VAL A 244 -26.61 52.92 -32.40
N ARG A 245 -26.48 54.18 -32.01
CA ARG A 245 -26.40 55.28 -32.98
C ARG A 245 -24.99 55.29 -33.56
N PRO A 246 -24.77 55.00 -34.86
CA PRO A 246 -23.48 55.25 -35.47
C PRO A 246 -23.21 56.75 -35.42
N PHE A 247 -21.95 57.12 -35.15
CA PHE A 247 -21.49 58.50 -35.26
C PHE A 247 -21.78 58.97 -36.69
N GLY A 248 -22.74 59.88 -36.84
CA GLY A 248 -23.06 60.51 -38.11
C GLY A 248 -21.87 61.35 -38.60
N PRO A 249 -21.71 61.53 -39.92
CA PRO A 249 -20.62 62.32 -40.47
C PRO A 249 -20.71 63.76 -39.95
N ALA A 250 -19.60 64.26 -39.41
CA ALA A 250 -19.45 65.65 -39.03
C ALA A 250 -19.55 66.52 -40.29
N VAL A 251 -20.66 67.24 -40.44
CA VAL A 251 -20.79 68.30 -41.44
C VAL A 251 -20.01 69.50 -40.92
N LEU A 252 -18.88 69.79 -41.54
CA LEU A 252 -18.14 71.05 -41.37
C LEU A 252 -18.90 72.18 -42.07
N PRO A 253 -19.22 73.29 -41.39
CA PRO A 253 -19.77 74.46 -42.07
C PRO A 253 -18.68 75.12 -42.92
N LEU A 254 -18.95 75.26 -44.21
CA LEU A 254 -18.28 76.19 -45.12
C LEU A 254 -18.93 77.57 -44.99
N GLY A 255 -18.12 78.60 -44.73
CA GLY A 255 -18.49 80.02 -44.83
C GLY A 255 -18.00 80.83 -43.62
N GLY A 256 -17.22 81.89 -43.76
CA GLY A 256 -16.68 82.57 -44.95
C GLY A 256 -15.58 83.55 -44.52
#